data_AF-A0A239H387-F1
#
_entry.id   AF-A0A239H387-F1
#
_cell.length_a   1.000
_cell.length_b   1.000
_cell.length_c   1.000
_cell.angle_alpha   90.00
_cell.angle_beta   90.00
_cell.angle_gamma   90.00
#
_symmetry.space_group_name_H-M   'P 1'
#
loop_
_entity.id
_entity.type
_entity.pdbx_description
1 polymer ?
#
loop_
_entity_poly.entity_id
_entity_poly.type
_entity_poly.pdbx_seq_one_letter_code
_entity_poly.pdbx_strand_id
1 'polypeptide(L)'
;MLSVALLLLCSASFTGYAGQCRNAGPVNTANAALARTVEPVRWSRALLKRDKKWYSSSEAVRIADNLLLYQRDNGGWNKNTDMAKPLSREEEKALQAPAEKGGVATIDNGATFTQMEYLARVYEATGQQKYKEGFLRGLDYLLEAQYDNGGWPQFYPIRKGYYEHITFNDGAMMGVMQLLRNVALNKAPYAFVDAPRKELSANAVEKGLDVILKSQVKVNGKLTAWCAQHNHITLAPANARAYELVSLSGGESLGIIKYLMALEKPSPEVIRAVDAAVSWTNQVKITGIRLKWIKDATTHTERDRIVVTDPTAPPLLARFYEIGTNKPMFVGRDGIVHEKLAEIEQERRSGYSWYIAFSQELVEQDYPAWKRKWAVTE
;
A
#
# COMPACT_ATOMS: atom_id res chain seq x y z
N MET A 1 50.56 0.37 -56.06
CA MET A 1 50.00 -0.70 -56.91
C MET A 1 48.49 -0.70 -56.71
N LEU A 2 47.75 -0.54 -57.84
CA LEU A 2 46.31 -0.72 -58.12
C LEU A 2 45.33 -0.93 -56.95
N SER A 3 44.06 -0.52 -56.98
CA SER A 3 43.19 0.36 -57.78
C SER A 3 41.79 0.02 -57.25
N VAL A 4 40.95 1.00 -56.88
CA VAL A 4 39.51 0.78 -56.66
C VAL A 4 38.76 1.91 -57.38
N ALA A 5 38.02 1.54 -58.43
CA ALA A 5 37.10 2.38 -59.20
C ALA A 5 35.75 2.46 -58.47
N LEU A 6 35.17 3.64 -58.18
CA LEU A 6 34.48 4.61 -59.06
C LEU A 6 33.13 4.09 -59.59
N LEU A 7 32.01 4.71 -59.17
CA LEU A 7 31.12 5.44 -60.10
C LEU A 7 29.98 6.18 -59.37
N LEU A 8 29.91 7.48 -59.67
CA LEU A 8 28.86 8.44 -59.35
C LEU A 8 27.62 8.22 -60.24
N LEU A 9 26.44 8.58 -59.70
CA LEU A 9 25.23 8.85 -60.47
C LEU A 9 24.95 10.35 -60.43
N CYS A 10 24.76 10.93 -61.61
CA CYS A 10 24.34 12.31 -61.83
C CYS A 10 23.04 12.34 -62.66
N SER A 11 22.28 13.39 -62.39
CA SER A 11 20.94 13.82 -62.80
C SER A 11 20.62 13.96 -64.31
N ALA A 12 19.32 13.85 -64.65
CA ALA A 12 18.51 14.78 -65.50
C ALA A 12 17.13 14.12 -65.80
N SER A 13 15.95 14.66 -65.49
CA SER A 13 15.19 15.82 -66.03
C SER A 13 14.01 15.38 -66.92
N PHE A 14 12.88 16.07 -66.72
CA PHE A 14 11.50 15.93 -67.22
C PHE A 14 11.28 15.85 -68.74
N THR A 15 10.16 15.22 -69.16
CA THR A 15 9.06 15.82 -69.97
C THR A 15 7.92 14.79 -70.18
N GLY A 16 6.67 15.25 -70.23
CA GLY A 16 5.47 14.39 -70.30
C GLY A 16 4.84 14.28 -71.69
N TYR A 17 3.82 13.41 -71.81
CA TYR A 17 2.71 13.54 -72.77
C TYR A 17 1.51 12.67 -72.36
N ALA A 18 0.32 13.16 -72.67
CA ALA A 18 -0.99 12.67 -72.24
C ALA A 18 -1.44 11.36 -72.91
N GLY A 19 -2.23 10.56 -72.19
CA GLY A 19 -2.88 9.34 -72.71
C GLY A 19 -4.04 8.85 -71.82
N GLN A 20 -5.24 9.24 -72.23
CA GLN A 20 -6.62 8.78 -71.94
C GLN A 20 -6.94 7.67 -70.90
N CYS A 21 -8.02 7.95 -70.17
CA CYS A 21 -8.75 7.16 -69.19
C CYS A 21 -9.11 5.72 -69.63
N ARG A 22 -8.91 4.74 -68.72
CA ARG A 22 -9.78 3.56 -68.56
C ARG A 22 -9.88 3.14 -67.09
N ASN A 23 -11.09 2.76 -66.70
CA ASN A 23 -11.56 2.41 -65.36
C ASN A 23 -10.78 1.25 -64.69
N ALA A 24 -10.45 1.44 -63.41
CA ALA A 24 -10.33 0.34 -62.43
C ALA A 24 -10.79 0.85 -61.05
N GLY A 25 -11.81 0.18 -60.48
CA GLY A 25 -12.23 0.35 -59.09
C GLY A 25 -11.23 -0.25 -58.09
N PRO A 26 -11.57 -0.30 -56.80
CA PRO A 26 -10.84 0.36 -55.73
C PRO A 26 -9.72 -0.50 -55.13
N VAL A 27 -8.57 0.11 -54.82
CA VAL A 27 -7.66 -0.42 -53.79
C VAL A 27 -7.86 0.41 -52.54
N ASN A 28 -8.71 -0.12 -51.67
CA ASN A 28 -8.95 0.41 -50.33
C ASN A 28 -7.67 0.15 -49.52
N THR A 29 -6.74 1.09 -49.49
CA THR A 29 -5.53 0.99 -48.69
C THR A 29 -5.90 1.12 -47.22
N ALA A 30 -6.13 -0.05 -46.62
CA ALA A 30 -5.84 -0.45 -45.25
C ALA A 30 -5.79 0.69 -44.22
N ASN A 31 -6.83 0.71 -43.38
CA ASN A 31 -6.74 1.16 -41.99
C ASN A 31 -5.64 0.34 -41.29
N ALA A 32 -4.40 0.85 -41.29
CA ALA A 32 -3.41 0.48 -40.30
C ALA A 32 -3.86 1.07 -38.97
N ALA A 33 -4.73 0.35 -38.26
CA ALA A 33 -5.04 0.65 -36.88
C ALA A 33 -3.72 0.61 -36.10
N LEU A 34 -3.28 1.77 -35.62
CA LEU A 34 -2.23 1.90 -34.62
C LEU A 34 -2.59 0.94 -33.48
N ALA A 35 -1.85 -0.17 -33.37
CA ALA A 35 -1.90 -1.03 -32.21
C ALA A 35 -1.52 -0.17 -31.02
N ARG A 36 -2.53 0.28 -30.25
CA ARG A 36 -2.30 0.91 -28.95
C ARG A 36 -1.57 -0.12 -28.13
N THR A 37 -0.29 0.11 -27.87
CA THR A 37 0.48 -0.66 -26.90
C THR A 37 -0.21 -0.46 -25.55
N VAL A 38 -1.00 -1.45 -25.13
CA VAL A 38 -1.60 -1.45 -23.80
C VAL A 38 -0.45 -1.46 -22.81
N GLU A 39 -0.38 -0.44 -21.95
CA GLU A 39 0.65 -0.40 -20.91
C GLU A 39 0.58 -1.68 -20.07
N PRO A 40 1.74 -2.30 -19.77
CA PRO A 40 1.77 -3.54 -19.02
C PRO A 40 1.19 -3.34 -17.62
N VAL A 41 0.31 -4.26 -17.21
CA VAL A 41 -0.28 -4.26 -15.88
C VAL A 41 0.80 -4.51 -14.84
N ARG A 42 0.90 -3.61 -13.85
CA ARG A 42 1.84 -3.73 -12.73
C ARG A 42 1.13 -4.09 -11.44
N TRP A 43 1.76 -4.93 -10.62
CA TRP A 43 1.26 -5.30 -9.31
C TRP A 43 1.15 -4.08 -8.41
N SER A 44 -0.07 -3.79 -7.96
CA SER A 44 -0.36 -2.72 -7.01
C SER A 44 -1.74 -2.90 -6.40
N ARG A 45 -2.00 -2.25 -5.26
CA ARG A 45 -3.33 -2.21 -4.63
C ARG A 45 -4.42 -1.65 -5.56
N ALA A 46 -4.07 -0.91 -6.62
CA ALA A 46 -5.04 -0.42 -7.60
C ALA A 46 -5.73 -1.55 -8.38
N LEU A 47 -5.11 -2.73 -8.46
CA LEU A 47 -5.74 -3.90 -9.08
C LEU A 47 -6.99 -4.38 -8.32
N LEU A 48 -7.08 -4.11 -7.01
CA LEU A 48 -8.27 -4.41 -6.21
C LEU A 48 -9.46 -3.49 -6.51
N LYS A 49 -9.23 -2.41 -7.26
CA LYS A 49 -10.26 -1.43 -7.66
C LYS A 49 -10.82 -1.68 -9.06
N ARG A 50 -10.41 -2.76 -9.72
CA ARG A 50 -10.93 -3.14 -11.03
C ARG A 50 -12.40 -3.58 -10.92
N ASP A 51 -13.15 -3.41 -12.02
CA ASP A 51 -14.51 -3.89 -12.15
C ASP A 51 -14.62 -5.41 -11.93
N LYS A 52 -15.76 -5.87 -11.41
CA LYS A 52 -15.98 -7.30 -11.12
C LYS A 52 -15.69 -8.22 -12.31
N LYS A 53 -16.05 -7.78 -13.53
CA LYS A 53 -15.82 -8.54 -14.78
C LYS A 53 -14.33 -8.72 -15.12
N TRP A 54 -13.45 -7.86 -14.61
CA TRP A 54 -12.02 -7.97 -14.87
C TRP A 54 -11.42 -9.21 -14.22
N TYR A 55 -11.92 -9.62 -13.04
CA TYR A 55 -11.38 -10.77 -12.29
C TYR A 55 -11.62 -12.13 -12.95
N SER A 56 -12.49 -12.21 -13.98
CA SER A 56 -12.64 -13.40 -14.82
C SER A 56 -11.83 -13.34 -16.13
N SER A 57 -11.04 -12.27 -16.35
CA SER A 57 -10.20 -12.15 -17.55
C SER A 57 -8.99 -13.08 -17.49
N SER A 58 -8.45 -13.45 -18.66
CA SER A 58 -7.22 -14.24 -18.76
C SER A 58 -6.04 -13.57 -18.05
N GLU A 59 -5.95 -12.24 -18.13
CA GLU A 59 -4.90 -11.48 -17.45
C GLU A 59 -5.05 -11.52 -15.93
N ALA A 60 -6.29 -11.42 -15.42
CA ALA A 60 -6.50 -11.51 -13.97
C ALA A 60 -6.19 -12.90 -13.42
N VAL A 61 -6.57 -13.95 -14.16
CA VAL A 61 -6.25 -15.36 -13.87
C VAL A 61 -4.74 -15.60 -13.90
N ARG A 62 -4.03 -15.11 -14.93
CA ARG A 62 -2.57 -15.21 -15.03
C ARG A 62 -1.86 -14.55 -13.84
N ILE A 63 -2.31 -13.36 -13.42
CA ILE A 63 -1.77 -12.70 -12.23
C ILE A 63 -2.06 -13.54 -10.98
N ALA A 64 -3.27 -14.10 -10.82
CA ALA A 64 -3.60 -14.97 -9.69
C ALA A 64 -2.71 -16.23 -9.64
N ASP A 65 -2.42 -16.82 -10.80
CA ASP A 65 -1.51 -17.96 -10.92
C ASP A 65 -0.09 -17.59 -10.48
N ASN A 66 0.40 -16.41 -10.89
CA ASN A 66 1.67 -15.89 -10.38
C ASN A 66 1.63 -15.74 -8.86
N LEU A 67 0.54 -15.20 -8.27
CA LEU A 67 0.44 -15.06 -6.82
C LEU A 67 0.61 -16.40 -6.10
N LEU A 68 0.04 -17.49 -6.61
CA LEU A 68 0.22 -18.82 -6.03
C LEU A 68 1.68 -19.31 -6.12
N LEU A 69 2.39 -18.98 -7.21
CA LEU A 69 3.82 -19.27 -7.33
C LEU A 69 4.66 -18.49 -6.30
N TYR A 70 4.31 -17.23 -6.02
CA TYR A 70 4.99 -16.42 -5.01
C TYR A 70 4.61 -16.73 -3.56
N GLN A 71 3.54 -17.51 -3.32
CA GLN A 71 3.12 -17.87 -1.97
C GLN A 71 4.16 -18.79 -1.31
N ARG A 72 4.58 -18.43 -0.09
CA ARG A 72 5.53 -19.21 0.73
C ARG A 72 4.86 -20.45 1.31
N ASP A 73 5.63 -21.39 1.86
CA ASP A 73 5.10 -22.64 2.44
C ASP A 73 4.20 -22.38 3.66
N ASN A 74 4.53 -21.37 4.46
CA ASN A 74 3.71 -20.92 5.58
C ASN A 74 2.43 -20.18 5.17
N GLY A 75 2.18 -19.98 3.87
CA GLY A 75 0.96 -19.35 3.35
C GLY A 75 1.05 -17.84 3.14
N GLY A 76 2.09 -17.16 3.65
CA GLY A 76 2.28 -15.72 3.46
C GLY A 76 2.96 -15.34 2.14
N TRP A 77 3.08 -14.04 1.89
CA TRP A 77 3.79 -13.48 0.74
C TRP A 77 4.90 -12.52 1.18
N ASN A 78 5.91 -12.39 0.31
CA ASN A 78 6.89 -11.31 0.41
C ASN A 78 6.37 -10.01 -0.24
N LYS A 79 7.11 -8.92 -0.03
CA LYS A 79 6.79 -7.58 -0.53
C LYS A 79 7.69 -7.15 -1.69
N ASN A 80 7.34 -6.03 -2.32
CA ASN A 80 8.15 -5.30 -3.30
C ASN A 80 8.54 -6.10 -4.56
N THR A 81 7.69 -7.04 -4.96
CA THR A 81 7.81 -7.80 -6.21
C THR A 81 6.65 -7.46 -7.14
N ASP A 82 6.94 -7.22 -8.42
CA ASP A 82 5.89 -7.09 -9.42
C ASP A 82 5.35 -8.47 -9.81
N MET A 83 4.41 -8.97 -9.00
CA MET A 83 3.80 -10.27 -9.20
C MET A 83 2.84 -10.30 -10.41
N ALA A 84 2.56 -9.14 -11.02
CA ALA A 84 1.76 -9.09 -12.24
C ALA A 84 2.61 -9.31 -13.50
N LYS A 85 3.94 -9.21 -13.43
CA LYS A 85 4.82 -9.45 -14.57
C LYS A 85 4.60 -10.87 -15.14
N PRO A 86 4.44 -11.05 -16.47
CA PRO A 86 4.50 -12.37 -17.09
C PRO A 86 5.82 -13.08 -16.76
N LEU A 87 5.75 -14.37 -16.43
CA LEU A 87 6.90 -15.17 -16.04
C LEU A 87 7.35 -16.08 -17.18
N SER A 88 8.66 -16.30 -17.32
CA SER A 88 9.20 -17.38 -18.14
C SER A 88 9.08 -18.72 -17.41
N ARG A 89 9.22 -19.85 -18.12
CA ARG A 89 9.21 -21.18 -17.51
C ARG A 89 10.35 -21.36 -16.49
N GLU A 90 11.49 -20.74 -16.75
CA GLU A 90 12.64 -20.74 -15.84
C GLU A 90 12.34 -19.95 -14.56
N GLU A 91 11.69 -18.79 -14.68
CA GLU A 91 11.24 -17.99 -13.53
C GLU A 91 10.19 -18.76 -12.70
N GLU A 92 9.20 -19.38 -13.35
CA GLU A 92 8.20 -20.22 -12.67
C GLU A 92 8.85 -21.37 -11.90
N LYS A 93 9.81 -22.07 -12.53
CA LYS A 93 10.57 -23.16 -11.89
C LYS A 93 11.40 -22.66 -10.71
N ALA A 94 12.01 -21.49 -10.83
CA ALA A 94 12.78 -20.90 -9.73
C ALA A 94 11.91 -20.59 -8.51
N LEU A 95 10.68 -20.09 -8.71
CA LEU A 95 9.73 -19.80 -7.62
C LEU A 95 9.22 -21.06 -6.89
N GLN A 96 9.39 -22.24 -7.49
CA GLN A 96 9.07 -23.52 -6.87
C GLN A 96 10.23 -24.11 -6.05
N ALA A 97 11.43 -23.51 -6.12
CA ALA A 97 12.57 -24.02 -5.38
C ALA A 97 12.33 -23.95 -3.86
N PRO A 98 12.80 -24.94 -3.07
CA PRO A 98 12.62 -24.93 -1.62
C PRO A 98 13.15 -23.66 -0.93
N ALA A 99 14.24 -23.08 -1.44
CA ALA A 99 14.78 -21.82 -0.94
C ALA A 99 13.80 -20.65 -1.09
N GLU A 100 13.06 -20.59 -2.20
CA GLU A 100 12.00 -19.60 -2.38
C GLU A 100 10.80 -19.93 -1.50
N LYS A 101 10.35 -21.18 -1.46
CA LYS A 101 9.16 -21.56 -0.69
C LYS A 101 9.33 -21.41 0.83
N GLY A 102 10.52 -21.70 1.36
CA GLY A 102 10.91 -21.44 2.75
C GLY A 102 11.34 -20.00 3.05
N GLY A 103 11.24 -19.08 2.09
CA GLY A 103 11.61 -17.68 2.25
C GLY A 103 10.69 -16.89 3.18
N VAL A 104 11.08 -15.65 3.48
CA VAL A 104 10.34 -14.79 4.41
C VAL A 104 8.98 -14.33 3.85
N ALA A 105 8.01 -14.22 4.74
CA ALA A 105 6.71 -13.60 4.52
C ALA A 105 6.49 -12.39 5.46
N THR A 106 5.65 -11.46 5.04
CA THR A 106 5.44 -10.19 5.74
C THR A 106 4.05 -9.61 5.46
N ILE A 107 3.62 -8.70 6.31
CA ILE A 107 2.45 -7.83 6.07
C ILE A 107 2.85 -6.40 5.67
N ASP A 108 4.16 -6.12 5.63
CA ASP A 108 4.70 -4.81 5.25
C ASP A 108 4.44 -4.48 3.77
N ASN A 109 4.31 -3.18 3.46
CA ASN A 109 3.97 -2.68 2.12
C ASN A 109 2.72 -3.33 1.49
N GLY A 110 1.79 -3.83 2.31
CA GLY A 110 0.58 -4.49 1.84
C GLY A 110 0.75 -5.94 1.40
N ALA A 111 1.87 -6.57 1.71
CA ALA A 111 2.05 -7.98 1.45
C ALA A 111 1.06 -8.84 2.23
N THR A 112 0.86 -10.06 1.72
CA THR A 112 -0.09 -11.06 2.20
C THR A 112 -1.56 -10.67 2.01
N PHE A 113 -2.07 -9.64 2.70
CA PHE A 113 -3.51 -9.34 2.65
C PHE A 113 -3.99 -8.80 1.30
N THR A 114 -3.13 -8.10 0.54
CA THR A 114 -3.48 -7.64 -0.83
C THR A 114 -3.60 -8.83 -1.79
N GLN A 115 -2.67 -9.78 -1.70
CA GLN A 115 -2.69 -11.01 -2.50
C GLN A 115 -3.91 -11.86 -2.17
N MET A 116 -4.23 -12.01 -0.88
CA MET A 116 -5.43 -12.71 -0.44
C MET A 116 -6.70 -12.07 -1.00
N GLU A 117 -6.88 -10.75 -0.86
CA GLU A 117 -8.06 -10.08 -1.41
C GLU A 117 -8.19 -10.27 -2.93
N TYR A 118 -7.06 -10.21 -3.65
CA TYR A 118 -7.03 -10.47 -5.08
C TYR A 118 -7.45 -11.89 -5.43
N LEU A 119 -6.88 -12.90 -4.75
CA LEU A 119 -7.23 -14.31 -4.95
C LEU A 119 -8.71 -14.57 -4.65
N ALA A 120 -9.27 -13.95 -3.60
CA ALA A 120 -10.67 -14.11 -3.25
C ALA A 120 -11.61 -13.55 -4.34
N ARG A 121 -11.26 -12.41 -4.95
CA ARG A 121 -12.02 -11.81 -6.07
C ARG A 121 -11.95 -12.65 -7.34
N VAL A 122 -10.78 -13.21 -7.67
CA VAL A 122 -10.64 -14.13 -8.81
C VAL A 122 -11.36 -15.45 -8.54
N TYR A 123 -11.32 -15.97 -7.31
CA TYR A 123 -12.12 -17.14 -6.92
C TYR A 123 -13.62 -16.89 -7.10
N GLU A 124 -14.15 -15.78 -6.58
CA GLU A 124 -15.56 -15.41 -6.74
C GLU A 124 -15.97 -15.33 -8.22
N ALA A 125 -15.09 -14.82 -9.08
CA ALA A 125 -15.37 -14.66 -10.50
C ALA A 125 -15.22 -15.95 -11.33
N THR A 126 -14.45 -16.94 -10.86
CA THR A 126 -14.05 -18.11 -11.68
C THR A 126 -14.38 -19.47 -11.08
N GLY A 127 -14.58 -19.56 -9.77
CA GLY A 127 -14.79 -20.83 -9.04
C GLY A 127 -13.56 -21.76 -8.96
N GLN A 128 -12.39 -21.34 -9.45
CA GLN A 128 -11.19 -22.18 -9.49
C GLN A 128 -10.63 -22.42 -8.08
N GLN A 129 -10.70 -23.67 -7.61
CA GLN A 129 -10.41 -24.04 -6.21
C GLN A 129 -9.01 -23.65 -5.72
N LYS A 130 -7.98 -23.69 -6.59
CA LYS A 130 -6.60 -23.29 -6.25
C LYS A 130 -6.50 -21.89 -5.65
N TYR A 131 -7.37 -20.95 -6.04
CA TYR A 131 -7.37 -19.59 -5.50
C TYR A 131 -8.00 -19.52 -4.11
N LYS A 132 -9.03 -20.33 -3.86
CA LYS A 132 -9.58 -20.52 -2.51
C LYS A 132 -8.55 -21.15 -1.60
N GLU A 133 -7.86 -22.20 -2.04
CA GLU A 133 -6.82 -22.88 -1.27
C GLU A 133 -5.67 -21.91 -0.93
N GLY A 134 -5.19 -21.14 -1.92
CA GLY A 134 -4.19 -20.11 -1.69
C GLY A 134 -4.65 -19.04 -0.69
N PHE A 135 -5.91 -18.60 -0.77
CA PHE A 135 -6.49 -17.68 0.21
C PHE A 135 -6.50 -18.27 1.62
N LEU A 136 -7.00 -19.51 1.78
CA LEU A 136 -7.13 -20.14 3.10
C LEU A 136 -5.78 -20.36 3.77
N ARG A 137 -4.74 -20.71 3.01
CA ARG A 137 -3.35 -20.76 3.53
C ARG A 137 -2.86 -19.39 4.00
N GLY A 138 -3.19 -18.32 3.27
CA GLY A 138 -2.89 -16.95 3.72
C GLY A 138 -3.67 -16.55 4.97
N LEU A 139 -4.89 -17.04 5.13
CA LEU A 139 -5.72 -16.78 6.30
C LEU A 139 -5.13 -17.48 7.53
N ASP A 140 -4.75 -18.73 7.39
CA ASP A 140 -4.09 -19.50 8.44
C ASP A 140 -2.77 -18.84 8.86
N TYR A 141 -1.96 -18.36 7.90
CA TYR A 141 -0.76 -17.57 8.17
C TYR A 141 -1.04 -16.34 9.05
N LEU A 142 -2.07 -15.55 8.71
CA LEU A 142 -2.40 -14.34 9.46
C LEU A 142 -2.90 -14.67 10.87
N LEU A 143 -3.68 -15.74 11.03
CA LEU A 143 -4.18 -16.18 12.33
C LEU A 143 -3.04 -16.71 13.21
N GLU A 144 -2.12 -17.48 12.63
CA GLU A 144 -0.95 -18.02 13.34
C GLU A 144 0.05 -16.92 13.74
N ALA A 145 0.20 -15.89 12.90
CA ALA A 145 1.11 -14.78 13.17
C ALA A 145 0.65 -13.83 14.28
N GLN A 146 -0.62 -13.90 14.70
CA GLN A 146 -1.15 -13.00 15.73
C GLN A 146 -0.54 -13.34 17.10
N TYR A 147 -0.03 -12.33 17.80
CA TYR A 147 0.39 -12.49 19.18
C TYR A 147 -0.81 -12.80 20.09
N ASP A 148 -0.56 -13.44 21.23
CA ASP A 148 -1.61 -13.78 22.21
C ASP A 148 -2.44 -12.57 22.64
N ASN A 149 -1.80 -11.39 22.73
CA ASN A 149 -2.45 -10.13 23.08
C ASN A 149 -3.28 -9.50 21.95
N GLY A 150 -3.14 -9.95 20.71
CA GLY A 150 -3.90 -9.48 19.56
C GLY A 150 -3.14 -8.68 18.51
N GLY A 151 -1.88 -8.33 18.76
CA GLY A 151 -1.07 -7.56 17.81
C GLY A 151 -0.47 -8.42 16.71
N TRP A 152 0.02 -7.79 15.63
CA TRP A 152 0.73 -8.49 14.56
C TRP A 152 2.17 -8.00 14.37
N PRO A 153 3.15 -8.91 14.23
CA PRO A 153 4.50 -8.58 13.84
C PRO A 153 4.56 -8.12 12.38
N GLN A 154 5.65 -7.45 12.01
CA GLN A 154 5.90 -7.09 10.61
C GLN A 154 6.19 -8.33 9.74
N PHE A 155 6.92 -9.30 10.29
CA PHE A 155 7.32 -10.54 9.62
C PHE A 155 6.91 -11.75 10.47
N TYR A 156 6.46 -12.81 9.81
CA TYR A 156 6.20 -14.11 10.44
C TYR A 156 6.76 -15.26 9.56
N PRO A 157 7.48 -16.25 10.13
CA PRO A 157 7.92 -16.37 11.53
C PRO A 157 8.75 -15.18 12.02
N ILE A 158 8.78 -15.00 13.34
CA ILE A 158 9.32 -13.77 13.96
C ILE A 158 10.78 -13.54 13.54
N ARG A 159 11.03 -12.35 13.01
CA ARG A 159 12.37 -11.80 12.82
C ARG A 159 12.70 -10.89 14.01
N LYS A 160 13.86 -11.09 14.63
CA LYS A 160 14.31 -10.28 15.79
C LYS A 160 14.55 -8.82 15.42
N GLY A 161 14.42 -7.92 16.40
CA GLY A 161 14.55 -6.48 16.24
C GLY A 161 13.19 -5.84 16.00
N TYR A 162 13.12 -4.64 15.44
CA TYR A 162 11.86 -3.90 15.33
C TYR A 162 10.74 -4.65 14.57
N TYR A 163 11.07 -5.68 13.79
CA TYR A 163 10.10 -6.52 13.07
C TYR A 163 9.16 -7.30 13.99
N GLU A 164 9.55 -7.51 15.26
CA GLU A 164 8.73 -8.16 16.27
C GLU A 164 7.71 -7.20 16.91
N HIS A 165 7.79 -5.90 16.64
CA HIS A 165 6.81 -4.95 17.17
C HIS A 165 5.44 -5.11 16.51
N ILE A 166 4.40 -4.73 17.24
CA ILE A 166 3.06 -4.56 16.70
C ILE A 166 3.16 -3.44 15.65
N THR A 167 2.90 -3.79 14.40
CA THR A 167 3.25 -2.93 13.27
C THR A 167 2.02 -2.30 12.64
N PHE A 168 1.82 -1.00 12.90
CA PHE A 168 0.83 -0.20 12.18
C PHE A 168 1.39 0.37 10.87
N ASN A 169 2.72 0.57 10.80
CA ASN A 169 3.44 1.13 9.65
C ASN A 169 2.95 0.57 8.29
N ASP A 170 2.82 1.48 7.31
CA ASP A 170 2.35 1.21 5.94
C ASP A 170 0.96 0.54 5.88
N GLY A 171 0.15 0.77 6.93
CA GLY A 171 -1.17 0.19 7.13
C GLY A 171 -1.15 -1.33 7.33
N ALA A 172 -0.04 -1.90 7.80
CA ALA A 172 0.18 -3.34 7.89
C ALA A 172 -0.90 -4.04 8.73
N MET A 173 -0.97 -3.75 10.04
CA MET A 173 -2.02 -4.33 10.91
C MET A 173 -3.43 -3.90 10.48
N MET A 174 -3.63 -2.69 9.94
CA MET A 174 -4.96 -2.24 9.50
C MET A 174 -5.49 -3.03 8.29
N GLY A 175 -4.61 -3.40 7.36
CA GLY A 175 -4.97 -4.27 6.23
C GLY A 175 -5.37 -5.67 6.68
N VAL A 176 -4.61 -6.26 7.60
CA VAL A 176 -4.94 -7.54 8.24
C VAL A 176 -6.29 -7.47 8.96
N MET A 177 -6.45 -6.49 9.83
CA MET A 177 -7.68 -6.28 10.61
C MET A 177 -8.91 -6.06 9.73
N GLN A 178 -8.76 -5.34 8.62
CA GLN A 178 -9.86 -5.12 7.67
C GLN A 178 -10.23 -6.40 6.91
N LEU A 179 -9.24 -7.20 6.50
CA LEU A 179 -9.46 -8.47 5.83
C LEU A 179 -10.17 -9.47 6.74
N LEU A 180 -9.64 -9.69 7.95
CA LEU A 180 -10.20 -10.62 8.93
C LEU A 180 -11.62 -10.21 9.33
N ARG A 181 -11.86 -8.90 9.53
CA ARG A 181 -13.21 -8.40 9.81
C ARG A 181 -14.18 -8.68 8.66
N ASN A 182 -13.76 -8.51 7.41
CA ASN A 182 -14.62 -8.81 6.26
C ASN A 182 -14.91 -10.32 6.14
N VAL A 183 -13.93 -11.17 6.45
CA VAL A 183 -14.11 -12.64 6.54
C VAL A 183 -15.12 -12.99 7.64
N ALA A 184 -14.91 -12.49 8.86
CA ALA A 184 -15.78 -12.73 10.01
C ALA A 184 -17.23 -12.30 9.76
N LEU A 185 -17.42 -11.13 9.12
CA LEU A 185 -18.74 -10.60 8.75
C LEU A 185 -19.32 -11.25 7.48
N ASN A 186 -18.66 -12.25 6.91
CA ASN A 186 -19.07 -12.93 5.70
C ASN A 186 -19.35 -11.96 4.52
N LYS A 187 -18.61 -10.85 4.45
CA LYS A 187 -18.75 -9.87 3.37
C LYS A 187 -18.21 -10.45 2.08
N ALA A 188 -18.85 -10.18 0.95
CA ALA A 188 -18.32 -10.61 -0.35
C ALA A 188 -16.88 -10.08 -0.55
N PRO A 189 -15.94 -10.88 -1.10
CA PRO A 189 -16.13 -12.22 -1.69
C PRO A 189 -15.99 -13.41 -0.73
N TYR A 190 -15.95 -13.21 0.59
CA TYR A 190 -15.46 -14.21 1.56
C TYR A 190 -16.48 -15.29 1.99
N ALA A 191 -17.55 -15.46 1.23
CA ALA A 191 -18.62 -16.43 1.55
C ALA A 191 -18.10 -17.88 1.65
N PHE A 192 -17.03 -18.20 0.93
CA PHE A 192 -16.44 -19.54 0.82
C PHE A 192 -15.59 -19.98 2.02
N VAL A 193 -15.28 -19.07 2.95
CA VAL A 193 -14.51 -19.39 4.16
C VAL A 193 -15.38 -20.20 5.12
N ASP A 194 -14.82 -21.26 5.68
CA ASP A 194 -15.52 -22.14 6.64
C ASP A 194 -15.83 -21.43 7.97
N ALA A 195 -16.80 -21.98 8.71
CA ALA A 195 -17.26 -21.39 9.96
C ALA A 195 -16.16 -21.31 11.04
N PRO A 196 -15.32 -22.35 11.26
CA PRO A 196 -14.21 -22.26 12.21
C PRO A 196 -13.25 -21.09 11.92
N ARG A 197 -12.82 -20.91 10.67
CA ARG A 197 -11.93 -19.79 10.30
C ARG A 197 -12.60 -18.42 10.43
N LYS A 198 -13.92 -18.33 10.19
CA LYS A 198 -14.69 -17.09 10.43
C LYS A 198 -14.73 -16.72 11.90
N GLU A 199 -14.94 -17.69 12.78
CA GLU A 199 -14.92 -17.51 14.24
C GLU A 199 -13.52 -17.11 14.73
N LEU A 200 -12.48 -17.79 14.27
CA LEU A 200 -11.09 -17.41 14.56
C LEU A 200 -10.78 -15.98 14.08
N SER A 201 -11.28 -15.59 12.90
CA SER A 201 -11.12 -14.23 12.38
C SER A 201 -11.85 -13.20 13.24
N ALA A 202 -13.04 -13.51 13.75
CA ALA A 202 -13.79 -12.64 14.66
C ALA A 202 -13.03 -12.42 15.97
N ASN A 203 -12.57 -13.51 16.60
CA ASN A 203 -11.78 -13.46 17.83
C ASN A 203 -10.47 -12.69 17.63
N ALA A 204 -9.79 -12.89 16.49
CA ALA A 204 -8.56 -12.17 16.16
C ALA A 204 -8.82 -10.66 16.02
N VAL A 205 -9.94 -10.26 15.40
CA VAL A 205 -10.35 -8.86 15.29
C VAL A 205 -10.65 -8.25 16.66
N GLU A 206 -11.32 -8.96 17.56
CA GLU A 206 -11.59 -8.48 18.92
C GLU A 206 -10.29 -8.21 19.69
N LYS A 207 -9.36 -9.16 19.68
CA LYS A 207 -8.04 -8.98 20.32
C LYS A 207 -7.24 -7.84 19.68
N GLY A 208 -7.26 -7.75 18.35
CA GLY A 208 -6.58 -6.67 17.64
C GLY A 208 -7.17 -5.28 17.97
N LEU A 209 -8.49 -5.19 18.15
CA LEU A 209 -9.16 -3.96 18.59
C LEU A 209 -8.71 -3.56 19.99
N ASP A 210 -8.63 -4.51 20.92
CA ASP A 210 -8.12 -4.28 22.28
C ASP A 210 -6.68 -3.71 22.27
N VAL A 211 -5.80 -4.25 21.43
CA VAL A 211 -4.44 -3.72 21.22
C VAL A 211 -4.46 -2.30 20.68
N ILE A 212 -5.29 -1.99 19.68
CA ILE A 212 -5.41 -0.63 19.15
C ILE A 212 -5.80 0.34 20.26
N LEU A 213 -6.83 0.02 21.06
CA LEU A 213 -7.31 0.89 22.12
C LEU A 213 -6.27 1.05 23.25
N LYS A 214 -5.62 -0.03 23.66
CA LYS A 214 -4.62 -0.01 24.75
C LYS A 214 -3.30 0.65 24.35
N SER A 215 -2.94 0.64 23.07
CA SER A 215 -1.72 1.27 22.56
C SER A 215 -1.88 2.76 22.23
N GLN A 216 -3.09 3.32 22.30
CA GLN A 216 -3.29 4.75 22.06
C GLN A 216 -2.51 5.59 23.07
N VAL A 217 -1.65 6.48 22.57
CA VAL A 217 -0.70 7.21 23.41
C VAL A 217 -1.43 8.26 24.24
N LYS A 218 -1.12 8.28 25.54
CA LYS A 218 -1.62 9.26 26.50
C LYS A 218 -0.54 10.27 26.84
N VAL A 219 -0.85 11.55 26.70
CA VAL A 219 0.01 12.67 27.11
C VAL A 219 -0.75 13.47 28.16
N ASN A 220 -0.20 13.59 29.38
CA ASN A 220 -0.81 14.32 30.49
C ASN A 220 -2.28 13.91 30.74
N GLY A 221 -2.54 12.60 30.73
CA GLY A 221 -3.88 12.03 30.92
C GLY A 221 -4.82 12.12 29.72
N LYS A 222 -4.43 12.78 28.62
CA LYS A 222 -5.26 12.92 27.41
C LYS A 222 -4.83 11.94 26.33
N LEU A 223 -5.78 11.23 25.74
CA LEU A 223 -5.55 10.39 24.57
C LEU A 223 -5.15 11.24 23.37
N THR A 224 -4.28 10.68 22.52
CA THR A 224 -3.79 11.33 21.31
C THR A 224 -3.95 10.38 20.12
N ALA A 225 -2.84 9.90 19.55
CA ALA A 225 -2.75 9.07 18.37
C ALA A 225 -1.94 7.80 18.66
N TRP A 226 -1.37 7.17 17.63
CA TRP A 226 -0.52 5.98 17.74
C TRP A 226 0.86 6.21 17.15
N CYS A 227 1.85 5.46 17.62
CA CYS A 227 3.14 5.33 16.95
C CYS A 227 3.00 4.41 15.74
N ALA A 228 3.93 4.48 14.79
CA ALA A 228 3.96 3.56 13.65
C ALA A 228 4.21 2.10 14.07
N GLN A 229 4.84 1.90 15.23
CA GLN A 229 5.01 0.59 15.84
C GLN A 229 5.01 0.67 17.37
N HIS A 230 4.52 -0.39 18.01
CA HIS A 230 4.44 -0.52 19.46
C HIS A 230 5.09 -1.83 19.90
N ASN A 231 5.76 -1.81 21.04
CA ASN A 231 6.34 -3.01 21.62
C ASN A 231 5.25 -4.07 21.86
N HIS A 232 5.49 -5.31 21.43
CA HIS A 232 4.47 -6.36 21.46
C HIS A 232 4.14 -6.91 22.83
N ILE A 233 4.90 -6.55 23.88
CA ILE A 233 4.64 -6.95 25.26
C ILE A 233 4.01 -5.79 26.02
N THR A 234 4.66 -4.62 26.00
CA THR A 234 4.29 -3.47 26.84
C THR A 234 3.27 -2.53 26.19
N LEU A 235 3.05 -2.66 24.88
CA LEU A 235 2.25 -1.75 24.05
C LEU A 235 2.76 -0.30 24.02
N ALA A 236 3.94 -0.01 24.59
CA ALA A 236 4.56 1.30 24.48
C ALA A 236 5.01 1.60 23.04
N PRO A 237 4.98 2.86 22.60
CA PRO A 237 5.62 3.28 21.35
C PRO A 237 7.06 2.76 21.25
N ALA A 238 7.48 2.32 20.06
CA ALA A 238 8.81 1.79 19.83
C ALA A 238 9.48 2.38 18.59
N ASN A 239 10.82 2.37 18.56
CA ASN A 239 11.60 2.71 17.38
C ASN A 239 11.46 1.62 16.29
N ALA A 240 11.79 1.97 15.05
CA ALA A 240 12.02 1.01 13.97
C ALA A 240 13.42 1.19 13.37
N ARG A 241 13.51 1.70 12.15
CA ARG A 241 14.80 2.05 11.52
C ARG A 241 15.40 3.26 12.21
N ALA A 242 16.68 3.55 11.96
CA ALA A 242 17.41 4.67 12.58
C ALA A 242 16.69 6.03 12.45
N TYR A 243 15.95 6.22 11.36
CA TYR A 243 15.17 7.43 11.07
C TYR A 243 13.68 7.32 11.42
N GLU A 244 13.27 6.31 12.19
CA GLU A 244 11.89 6.05 12.60
C GLU A 244 11.83 5.90 14.12
N LEU A 245 11.89 7.03 14.80
CA LEU A 245 11.95 7.09 16.25
C LEU A 245 10.56 7.01 16.88
N VAL A 246 10.53 6.72 18.19
CA VAL A 246 9.35 6.83 19.05
C VAL A 246 8.70 8.20 18.85
N SER A 247 7.47 8.19 18.35
CA SER A 247 6.75 9.39 17.95
C SER A 247 5.26 9.11 17.81
N LEU A 248 4.43 10.15 17.71
CA LEU A 248 3.07 10.01 17.18
C LEU A 248 3.15 10.01 15.65
N SER A 249 2.57 9.00 15.01
CA SER A 249 2.53 8.90 13.56
C SER A 249 1.29 9.59 13.01
N GLY A 250 1.47 10.58 12.12
CA GLY A 250 0.34 11.20 11.45
C GLY A 250 -0.41 10.21 10.53
N GLY A 251 0.33 9.47 9.71
CA GLY A 251 -0.25 8.66 8.62
C GLY A 251 -0.91 7.39 9.11
N GLU A 252 -0.23 6.66 9.97
CA GLU A 252 -0.79 5.41 10.50
C GLU A 252 -2.01 5.68 11.37
N SER A 253 -2.01 6.78 12.12
CA SER A 253 -3.16 7.20 12.92
C SER A 253 -4.39 7.51 12.06
N LEU A 254 -4.24 8.13 10.88
CA LEU A 254 -5.36 8.31 9.94
C LEU A 254 -5.93 6.96 9.47
N GLY A 255 -5.08 5.96 9.24
CA GLY A 255 -5.50 4.60 8.90
C GLY A 255 -6.30 3.93 10.03
N ILE A 256 -5.82 4.08 11.27
CA ILE A 256 -6.49 3.54 12.47
C ILE A 256 -7.85 4.23 12.70
N ILE A 257 -7.92 5.56 12.59
CA ILE A 257 -9.18 6.32 12.71
C ILE A 257 -10.21 5.80 11.69
N LYS A 258 -9.81 5.64 10.42
CA LYS A 258 -10.68 5.12 9.35
C LYS A 258 -11.19 3.71 9.68
N TYR A 259 -10.31 2.83 10.19
CA TYR A 259 -10.70 1.49 10.60
C TYR A 259 -11.73 1.50 11.73
N LEU A 260 -11.46 2.25 12.80
CA LEU A 260 -12.34 2.35 13.97
C LEU A 260 -13.71 2.95 13.62
N MET A 261 -13.74 4.00 12.79
CA MET A 261 -14.98 4.60 12.33
C MET A 261 -15.82 3.67 11.44
N ALA A 262 -15.18 2.71 10.77
CA ALA A 262 -15.87 1.73 9.96
C ALA A 262 -16.57 0.63 10.78
N LEU A 263 -16.32 0.53 12.09
CA LEU A 263 -16.98 -0.43 12.98
C LEU A 263 -18.47 -0.09 13.12
N GLU A 264 -19.30 -1.13 13.12
CA GLU A 264 -20.73 -0.99 13.39
C GLU A 264 -20.96 -1.05 14.90
N LYS A 265 -21.80 -0.14 15.42
CA LYS A 265 -22.08 -0.03 16.87
C LYS A 265 -20.79 0.06 17.69
N PRO A 266 -19.92 1.07 17.41
CA PRO A 266 -18.66 1.24 18.13
C PRO A 266 -18.93 1.42 19.63
N SER A 267 -18.09 0.81 20.48
CA SER A 267 -18.21 0.97 21.93
C SER A 267 -17.87 2.40 22.37
N PRO A 268 -18.25 2.81 23.59
CA PRO A 268 -17.83 4.11 24.15
C PRO A 268 -16.31 4.30 24.13
N GLU A 269 -15.52 3.25 24.33
CA GLU A 269 -14.05 3.27 24.26
C GLU A 269 -13.57 3.62 22.85
N VAL A 270 -14.17 3.00 21.83
CA VAL A 270 -13.88 3.30 20.42
C VAL A 270 -14.25 4.74 20.10
N ILE A 271 -15.39 5.22 20.57
CA ILE A 271 -15.82 6.61 20.38
C ILE A 271 -14.82 7.58 20.99
N ARG A 272 -14.43 7.37 22.25
CA ARG A 272 -13.41 8.20 22.92
C ARG A 272 -12.07 8.17 22.19
N ALA A 273 -11.64 7.00 21.70
CA ALA A 273 -10.39 6.86 20.97
C ALA A 273 -10.38 7.64 19.66
N VAL A 274 -11.46 7.52 18.87
CA VAL A 274 -11.64 8.26 17.61
C VAL A 274 -11.71 9.76 17.85
N ASP A 275 -12.52 10.21 18.81
CA ASP A 275 -12.68 11.62 19.16
C ASP A 275 -11.34 12.27 19.51
N ALA A 276 -10.56 11.61 20.35
CA ALA A 276 -9.24 12.09 20.77
C ALA A 276 -8.24 12.15 19.60
N ALA A 277 -8.20 11.10 18.78
CA ALA A 277 -7.28 11.03 17.65
C ALA A 277 -7.62 12.05 16.55
N VAL A 278 -8.91 12.28 16.27
CA VAL A 278 -9.35 13.32 15.34
C VAL A 278 -9.06 14.71 15.89
N SER A 279 -9.31 14.94 17.18
CA SER A 279 -8.97 16.21 17.84
C SER A 279 -7.48 16.53 17.74
N TRP A 280 -6.62 15.55 18.06
CA TRP A 280 -5.17 15.67 17.92
C TRP A 280 -4.77 15.93 16.47
N THR A 281 -5.32 15.18 15.50
CA THR A 281 -5.01 15.34 14.08
C THR A 281 -5.34 16.75 13.58
N ASN A 282 -6.48 17.33 14.01
CA ASN A 282 -6.85 18.70 13.66
C ASN A 282 -5.95 19.75 14.35
N GLN A 283 -5.47 19.48 15.56
CA GLN A 283 -4.53 20.36 16.28
C GLN A 283 -3.17 20.44 15.58
N VAL A 284 -2.66 19.33 15.07
CA VAL A 284 -1.28 19.24 14.53
C VAL A 284 -1.19 19.41 13.01
N LYS A 285 -2.31 19.71 12.34
CA LYS A 285 -2.33 19.94 10.90
C LYS A 285 -1.44 21.13 10.53
N ILE A 286 -0.74 20.99 9.41
CA ILE A 286 0.23 21.96 8.93
C ILE A 286 -0.38 22.65 7.70
N THR A 287 -0.53 23.96 7.76
CA THR A 287 -1.08 24.79 6.68
C THR A 287 -0.04 25.77 6.15
N GLY A 288 -0.27 26.33 4.97
CA GLY A 288 0.56 27.40 4.43
C GLY A 288 1.88 26.95 3.81
N ILE A 289 2.09 25.64 3.65
CA ILE A 289 3.26 25.08 2.99
C ILE A 289 2.88 24.02 1.96
N ARG A 290 3.74 23.81 0.96
CA ARG A 290 3.65 22.73 -0.02
C ARG A 290 5.01 22.05 -0.17
N LEU A 291 5.00 20.75 -0.48
CA LEU A 291 6.18 20.05 -0.98
C LEU A 291 6.36 20.27 -2.48
N LYS A 292 7.58 20.65 -2.89
CA LYS A 292 7.95 20.85 -4.30
C LYS A 292 9.12 19.97 -4.66
N TRP A 293 8.99 19.24 -5.77
CA TRP A 293 10.13 18.61 -6.43
C TRP A 293 10.92 19.66 -7.21
N ILE A 294 12.23 19.66 -7.02
CA ILE A 294 13.17 20.47 -7.79
C ILE A 294 14.15 19.53 -8.51
N LYS A 295 14.67 19.98 -9.65
CA LYS A 295 15.78 19.30 -10.31
C LYS A 295 17.06 19.59 -9.54
N ASP A 296 17.83 18.55 -9.25
CA ASP A 296 19.13 18.67 -8.60
C ASP A 296 20.10 17.69 -9.24
N ALA A 297 20.82 18.16 -10.27
CA ALA A 297 21.75 17.36 -11.06
C ALA A 297 22.98 16.89 -10.26
N THR A 298 23.18 17.36 -9.03
CA THR A 298 24.28 16.90 -8.17
C THR A 298 23.94 15.60 -7.43
N THR A 299 22.68 15.18 -7.48
CA THR A 299 22.17 14.00 -6.77
C THR A 299 22.01 12.82 -7.72
N HIS A 300 22.17 11.59 -7.20
CA HIS A 300 21.96 10.37 -7.99
C HIS A 300 20.55 10.22 -8.57
N THR A 301 19.56 10.87 -7.97
CA THR A 301 18.16 10.86 -8.45
C THR A 301 17.81 12.06 -9.34
N GLU A 302 18.77 12.95 -9.60
CA GLU A 302 18.62 14.23 -10.30
C GLU A 302 17.48 15.13 -9.77
N ARG A 303 17.06 14.93 -8.52
CA ARG A 303 15.90 15.59 -7.93
C ARG A 303 16.01 15.70 -6.42
N ASP A 304 15.43 16.75 -5.85
CA ASP A 304 15.27 16.92 -4.41
C ASP A 304 13.84 17.37 -4.08
N ARG A 305 13.44 17.22 -2.81
CA ARG A 305 12.13 17.63 -2.32
C ARG A 305 12.28 18.67 -1.22
N ILE A 306 11.77 19.86 -1.48
CA ILE A 306 11.84 21.01 -0.59
C ILE A 306 10.46 21.43 -0.09
N VAL A 307 10.43 22.18 1.01
CA VAL A 307 9.24 22.86 1.52
C VAL A 307 9.23 24.28 0.98
N VAL A 308 8.08 24.72 0.43
CA VAL A 308 7.85 26.10 0.00
C VAL A 308 6.63 26.68 0.70
N THR A 309 6.60 27.99 0.91
CA THR A 309 5.42 28.69 1.43
C THR A 309 4.34 28.74 0.35
N ASP A 310 3.13 28.35 0.70
CA ASP A 310 1.93 28.41 -0.14
C ASP A 310 0.69 28.50 0.76
N PRO A 311 0.18 29.71 1.05
CA PRO A 311 -0.99 29.93 1.89
C PRO A 311 -2.27 29.22 1.41
N THR A 312 -2.31 28.83 0.13
CA THR A 312 -3.47 28.19 -0.51
C THR A 312 -3.33 26.68 -0.63
N ALA A 313 -2.19 26.12 -0.23
CA ALA A 313 -1.95 24.70 -0.29
C ALA A 313 -2.92 23.93 0.63
N PRO A 314 -3.40 22.75 0.19
CA PRO A 314 -4.11 21.84 1.08
C PRO A 314 -3.27 21.50 2.33
N PRO A 315 -3.89 21.30 3.49
CA PRO A 315 -3.15 20.98 4.71
C PRO A 315 -2.37 19.67 4.58
N LEU A 316 -1.28 19.59 5.34
CA LEU A 316 -0.42 18.42 5.47
C LEU A 316 -0.39 17.95 6.93
N LEU A 317 0.13 16.75 7.14
CA LEU A 317 0.64 16.30 8.44
C LEU A 317 2.12 15.95 8.29
N ALA A 318 2.89 16.09 9.35
CA ALA A 318 4.18 15.42 9.45
C ALA A 318 3.96 13.92 9.61
N ARG A 319 4.93 13.11 9.15
CA ARG A 319 4.89 11.66 9.37
C ARG A 319 5.10 11.34 10.85
N PHE A 320 5.96 12.10 11.53
CA PHE A 320 6.32 11.90 12.92
C PHE A 320 6.19 13.22 13.70
N TYR A 321 5.59 13.13 14.89
CA TYR A 321 5.48 14.21 15.84
C TYR A 321 6.07 13.78 17.19
N GLU A 322 6.80 14.67 17.83
CA GLU A 322 7.36 14.46 19.16
C GLU A 322 6.23 14.31 20.19
N ILE A 323 6.29 13.23 20.98
CA ILE A 323 5.32 12.97 22.04
C ILE A 323 5.51 14.03 23.12
N GLY A 324 4.43 14.74 23.47
CA GLY A 324 4.43 15.78 24.51
C GLY A 324 4.35 17.19 23.94
N THR A 325 5.13 17.50 22.90
CA THR A 325 5.19 18.85 22.30
C THR A 325 4.38 18.99 21.02
N ASN A 326 4.07 17.87 20.34
CA ASN A 326 3.47 17.83 19.01
C ASN A 326 4.28 18.56 17.93
N LYS A 327 5.60 18.74 18.12
CA LYS A 327 6.47 19.29 17.09
C LYS A 327 6.73 18.24 15.99
N PRO A 328 6.66 18.60 14.69
CA PRO A 328 7.15 17.75 13.61
C PRO A 328 8.60 17.32 13.82
N MET A 329 8.92 16.07 13.49
CA MET A 329 10.27 15.51 13.56
C MET A 329 10.75 15.07 12.17
N PHE A 330 11.97 15.46 11.82
CA PHE A 330 12.68 14.97 10.63
C PHE A 330 13.97 14.29 11.08
N VAL A 331 14.25 13.08 10.61
CA VAL A 331 15.36 12.27 11.14
C VAL A 331 16.21 11.72 9.99
N GLY A 332 17.50 12.00 10.03
CA GLY A 332 18.46 11.46 9.08
C GLY A 332 18.89 10.04 9.40
N ARG A 333 19.82 9.49 8.62
CA ARG A 333 20.46 8.20 8.92
C ARG A 333 21.31 8.22 10.19
N ASP A 334 21.68 9.40 10.67
CA ASP A 334 22.35 9.61 11.96
C ASP A 334 21.44 9.37 13.17
N GLY A 335 20.11 9.28 12.96
CA GLY A 335 19.13 9.08 14.02
C GLY A 335 18.89 10.33 14.87
N ILE A 336 19.32 11.51 14.41
CA ILE A 336 19.16 12.77 15.14
C ILE A 336 17.89 13.49 14.68
N VAL A 337 17.15 14.04 15.63
CA VAL A 337 15.91 14.80 15.37
C VAL A 337 16.26 16.21 14.91
N HIS A 338 15.69 16.60 13.78
CA HIS A 338 15.74 17.92 13.19
C HIS A 338 14.34 18.54 13.11
N GLU A 339 14.28 19.88 13.15
CA GLU A 339 13.00 20.62 13.12
C GLU A 339 12.54 20.89 11.69
N LYS A 340 13.44 20.85 10.70
CA LYS A 340 13.11 21.14 9.29
C LYS A 340 13.55 20.02 8.37
N LEU A 341 12.74 19.78 7.33
CA LEU A 341 13.07 18.84 6.26
C LEU A 341 14.42 19.17 5.60
N ALA A 342 14.79 20.45 5.48
CA ALA A 342 16.04 20.86 4.85
C ALA A 342 17.31 20.48 5.63
N GLU A 343 17.17 20.11 6.91
CA GLU A 343 18.30 19.82 7.81
C GLU A 343 18.77 18.36 7.74
N ILE A 344 17.97 17.46 7.15
CA ILE A 344 18.36 16.06 6.91
C ILE A 344 18.94 15.88 5.51
N GLU A 345 19.66 14.78 5.27
CA GLU A 345 20.30 14.50 3.99
C GLU A 345 19.31 14.39 2.81
N GLN A 346 19.75 14.83 1.63
CA GLN A 346 18.93 14.85 0.41
C GLN A 346 18.32 13.49 0.06
N GLU A 347 19.05 12.40 0.27
CA GLU A 347 18.58 11.04 0.00
C GLU A 347 17.35 10.67 0.84
N ARG A 348 17.25 11.17 2.09
CA ARG A 348 16.06 11.00 2.93
C ARG A 348 14.95 11.96 2.58
N ARG A 349 15.26 13.19 2.19
CA ARG A 349 14.24 14.15 1.72
C ARG A 349 13.49 13.65 0.50
N SER A 350 14.22 13.05 -0.45
CA SER A 350 13.70 12.56 -1.73
C SER A 350 13.22 11.10 -1.69
N GLY A 351 13.84 10.24 -0.86
CA GLY A 351 13.56 8.80 -0.80
C GLY A 351 12.47 8.39 0.20
N TYR A 352 12.07 9.28 1.11
CA TYR A 352 11.12 8.97 2.18
C TYR A 352 10.05 10.06 2.33
N SER A 353 8.80 9.69 2.59
CA SER A 353 7.71 10.66 2.78
C SER A 353 7.65 11.16 4.22
N TRP A 354 8.11 12.40 4.44
CA TRP A 354 8.14 13.07 5.74
C TRP A 354 6.90 13.91 6.02
N TYR A 355 6.21 14.33 4.96
CA TYR A 355 4.88 14.89 5.05
C TYR A 355 3.91 13.99 4.29
N ILE A 356 2.69 13.95 4.78
CA ILE A 356 1.58 13.22 4.19
C ILE A 356 0.41 14.18 3.98
N ALA A 357 -0.49 13.84 3.07
CA ALA A 357 -1.71 14.60 2.88
C ALA A 357 -2.59 14.51 4.14
N PHE A 358 -3.11 15.65 4.59
CA PHE A 358 -4.18 15.67 5.58
C PHE A 358 -5.48 15.16 4.94
N SER A 359 -6.24 14.34 5.65
CA SER A 359 -7.49 13.78 5.15
C SER A 359 -8.66 14.71 5.48
N GLN A 360 -8.82 15.81 4.73
CA GLN A 360 -9.89 16.81 4.97
C GLN A 360 -11.28 16.17 5.03
N GLU A 361 -11.62 15.34 4.05
CA GLU A 361 -12.89 14.61 3.99
C GLU A 361 -13.14 13.80 5.28
N LEU A 362 -12.14 13.05 5.76
CA LEU A 362 -12.25 12.25 6.98
C LEU A 362 -12.57 13.12 8.20
N VAL A 363 -11.81 14.19 8.39
CA VAL A 363 -11.86 15.00 9.62
C VAL A 363 -13.05 15.96 9.61
N GLU A 364 -13.35 16.55 8.46
CA GLU A 364 -14.31 17.65 8.34
C GLU A 364 -15.69 17.18 7.85
N GLN A 365 -15.81 15.98 7.28
CA GLN A 365 -17.08 15.46 6.74
C GLN A 365 -17.47 14.11 7.37
N ASP A 366 -16.62 13.08 7.21
CA ASP A 366 -16.94 11.71 7.64
C ASP A 366 -17.07 11.61 9.15
N TYR A 367 -16.12 12.19 9.91
CA TYR A 367 -16.12 12.13 11.36
C TYR A 367 -17.33 12.85 11.97
N PRO A 368 -17.69 14.09 11.59
CA PRO A 368 -18.91 14.72 12.09
C PRO A 368 -20.19 13.92 11.77
N ALA A 369 -20.28 13.32 10.57
CA ALA A 369 -21.41 12.46 10.21
C ALA A 369 -21.45 11.18 11.05
N TRP A 370 -20.30 10.53 11.22
CA TRP A 370 -20.15 9.34 12.06
C TRP A 370 -20.48 9.63 13.53
N LYS A 371 -20.01 10.76 14.06
CA LYS A 371 -20.29 11.17 15.44
C LYS A 371 -21.77 11.44 15.64
N ARG A 372 -22.44 12.13 14.73
CA ARG A 372 -23.91 12.30 14.80
C ARG A 372 -24.66 10.96 14.78
N LYS A 373 -24.18 9.98 14.01
CA LYS A 373 -24.78 8.65 13.95
C LYS A 373 -24.70 7.90 15.29
N TRP A 374 -23.60 8.06 16.03
CA TRP A 374 -23.33 7.26 17.24
C TRP A 374 -23.43 8.03 18.56
N ALA A 375 -23.59 9.36 18.53
CA ALA A 375 -23.79 10.21 19.70
C ALA A 375 -25.23 10.17 20.27
N VAL A 376 -26.15 9.40 19.66
CA VAL A 376 -27.58 9.32 20.06
C VAL A 376 -27.88 8.04 20.87
N THR A 377 -26.86 7.38 21.40
CA THR A 377 -27.01 6.19 22.25
C THR A 377 -26.33 6.43 23.59
N GLU A 378 -26.94 7.29 24.40
CA GLU A 378 -26.83 7.28 25.86
C GLU A 378 -28.21 6.98 26.46
#